data_AF-A0A351YZF5-F1
#
_entry.id   AF-A0A351YZF5-F1
#
_cell.length_a   1.000
_cell.length_b   1.000
_cell.length_c   1.000
_cell.angle_alpha   90.00
_cell.angle_beta   90.00
_cell.angle_gamma   90.00
#
_symmetry.space_group_name_H-M   'P 1'
#
loop_
_entity.id
_entity.type
_entity.pdbx_description
1 polymer ?
#
loop_
_entity_poly.entity_id
_entity_poly.type
_entity_poly.pdbx_seq_one_letter_code
_entity_poly.pdbx_strand_id
1 'polypeptide(L)'
;MANKDENKAKKTKTAAPVEKDVELLQILNAQNDILDCMLTQQRKIHDDVKQRKWLELEECINNMQIFSDAFVNLDTCRENCAGDDKNIYLSPKIESVYVSVRTKLSKSKIENKALATYVESTKDFINGVLDTCVPQQRNVRYNKYGKIVRPAAESVVLDTVM
;
A
#
# COMPACT_ATOMS: atom_id res chain seq x y z
N MET A 1 40.57 63.79 -6.80
CA MET A 1 39.10 63.85 -6.70
C MET A 1 38.53 62.53 -7.20
N ALA A 2 37.95 61.78 -6.27
CA ALA A 2 36.91 60.74 -6.35
C ALA A 2 36.70 59.89 -7.64
N ASN A 3 37.11 58.62 -7.53
CA ASN A 3 36.31 57.37 -7.63
C ASN A 3 34.89 57.43 -8.23
N LYS A 4 34.63 56.55 -9.22
CA LYS A 4 33.74 55.37 -9.06
C LYS A 4 33.55 54.65 -10.42
N ASP A 5 34.51 53.82 -10.76
CA ASP A 5 34.25 52.61 -11.54
C ASP A 5 34.89 51.45 -10.78
N GLU A 6 34.29 50.27 -10.88
CA GLU A 6 34.71 49.01 -10.25
C GLU A 6 34.37 48.83 -8.75
N ASN A 7 33.14 48.40 -8.47
CA ASN A 7 32.98 47.32 -7.49
C ASN A 7 31.62 46.60 -7.58
N LYS A 8 31.71 45.30 -7.89
CA LYS A 8 30.83 44.22 -7.44
C LYS A 8 29.36 44.27 -7.84
N ALA A 9 29.14 43.93 -9.10
CA ALA A 9 28.12 42.94 -9.43
C ALA A 9 28.51 41.58 -8.82
N LYS A 10 28.22 41.36 -7.53
CA LYS A 10 28.27 40.03 -6.89
C LYS A 10 27.62 40.12 -5.51
N LYS A 11 26.48 39.43 -5.39
CA LYS A 11 25.81 38.89 -4.17
C LYS A 11 24.41 39.44 -3.96
N THR A 12 23.43 38.64 -4.40
CA THR A 12 22.33 38.13 -3.55
C THR A 12 21.51 37.08 -4.33
N LYS A 13 22.05 35.86 -4.41
CA LYS A 13 21.28 34.63 -4.69
C LYS A 13 21.69 33.64 -3.60
N THR A 14 21.18 33.83 -2.38
CA THR A 14 21.47 32.94 -1.25
C THR A 14 20.35 33.06 -0.20
N ALA A 15 19.14 32.62 -0.55
CA ALA A 15 18.03 32.49 0.39
C ALA A 15 17.29 31.14 0.26
N ALA A 16 17.38 30.48 -0.90
CA ALA A 16 16.66 29.24 -1.20
C ALA A 16 17.06 27.93 -0.46
N PRO A 17 18.28 27.73 0.09
CA PRO A 17 18.64 26.41 0.65
C PRO A 17 17.93 26.09 1.98
N VAL A 18 17.72 27.10 2.83
CA VAL A 18 17.24 26.90 4.21
C VAL A 18 15.74 26.61 4.26
N GLU A 19 14.95 27.20 3.35
CA GLU A 19 13.50 26.97 3.28
C GLU A 19 13.17 25.54 2.82
N LYS A 20 13.93 25.02 1.84
CA LYS A 20 13.76 23.65 1.33
C LYS A 20 14.08 22.58 2.37
N ASP A 21 15.10 22.81 3.20
CA ASP A 21 15.47 21.89 4.28
C ASP A 21 14.36 21.79 5.34
N VAL A 22 13.70 22.92 5.66
CA VAL A 22 12.60 22.96 6.62
C VAL A 22 11.35 22.29 6.05
N GLU A 23 11.00 22.58 4.79
CA GLU A 23 9.87 21.96 4.10
C GLU A 23 10.06 20.43 3.98
N LEU A 24 11.24 19.97 3.58
CA LEU A 24 11.54 18.55 3.49
C LEU A 24 11.45 17.87 4.86
N LEU A 25 11.95 18.52 5.92
CA LEU A 25 11.87 17.98 7.27
C LEU A 25 10.42 17.87 7.77
N GLN A 26 9.54 18.82 7.41
CA GLN A 26 8.11 18.73 7.70
C GLN A 26 7.46 17.55 6.95
N ILE A 27 7.76 17.39 5.65
CA ILE A 27 7.26 16.26 4.86
C ILE A 27 7.72 14.93 5.46
N LEU A 28 8.99 14.79 5.82
CA LEU A 28 9.53 13.57 6.41
C LEU A 28 8.90 13.26 7.78
N ASN A 29 8.64 14.26 8.62
CA ASN A 29 7.93 14.04 9.88
C ASN A 29 6.49 13.58 9.64
N ALA A 30 5.77 14.22 8.70
CA ALA A 30 4.43 13.79 8.34
C ALA A 30 4.40 12.35 7.77
N GLN A 31 5.38 11.97 6.94
CA GLN A 31 5.55 10.58 6.49
C GLN A 31 5.76 9.63 7.68
N ASN A 32 6.54 10.05 8.67
CA ASN A 32 6.82 9.27 9.86
C ASN A 32 5.57 9.01 10.70
N ASP A 33 4.73 10.03 10.87
CA ASP A 33 3.48 9.95 11.63
C ASP A 33 2.46 9.05 10.92
N ILE A 34 2.32 9.18 9.60
CA ILE A 34 1.46 8.28 8.81
C ILE A 34 1.94 6.83 8.92
N LEU A 35 3.24 6.58 8.88
CA LEU A 35 3.78 5.23 9.05
C LEU A 35 3.49 4.66 10.44
N ASP A 36 3.48 5.46 11.50
CA ASP A 36 3.06 5.01 12.83
C ASP A 36 1.57 4.65 12.87
N CYS A 37 0.73 5.46 12.23
CA CYS A 37 -0.69 5.16 12.07
C CYS A 37 -0.89 3.85 11.29
N MET A 38 -0.19 3.66 10.16
CA MET A 38 -0.24 2.43 9.37
C MET A 38 0.22 1.20 10.16
N LEU A 39 1.33 1.29 10.90
CA LEU A 39 1.83 0.18 11.74
C LEU A 39 0.86 -0.17 12.86
N THR A 40 0.17 0.82 13.43
CA THR A 40 -0.87 0.60 14.44
C THR A 40 -2.08 -0.08 13.80
N GLN A 41 -2.47 0.37 12.61
CA GLN A 41 -3.59 -0.19 11.86
C GLN A 41 -3.34 -1.64 11.45
N GLN A 42 -2.13 -1.97 11.00
CA GLN A 42 -1.70 -3.33 10.65
C GLN A 42 -1.78 -4.29 11.84
N ARG A 43 -1.34 -3.84 13.03
CA ARG A 43 -1.48 -4.63 14.27
C ARG A 43 -2.95 -4.84 14.64
N LYS A 44 -3.77 -3.80 14.52
CA LYS A 44 -5.21 -3.89 14.79
C LYS A 44 -5.90 -4.86 13.83
N ILE A 45 -5.56 -4.85 12.53
CA ILE A 45 -6.04 -5.81 11.54
C ILE A 45 -5.74 -7.25 12.00
N HIS A 46 -4.51 -7.53 12.43
CA HIS A 46 -4.14 -8.84 12.92
C HIS A 46 -4.99 -9.28 14.14
N ASP A 47 -5.19 -8.36 15.10
CA ASP A 47 -5.98 -8.64 16.30
C ASP A 47 -7.47 -8.82 15.99
N ASP A 48 -8.03 -8.00 15.10
CA ASP A 48 -9.43 -8.07 14.68
C ASP A 48 -9.72 -9.37 13.94
N VAL A 49 -8.81 -9.83 13.07
CA VAL A 49 -8.90 -11.16 12.43
C VAL A 49 -8.87 -12.28 13.47
N LYS A 50 -7.98 -12.20 14.46
CA LYS A 50 -7.87 -13.21 15.52
C LYS A 50 -9.11 -13.25 16.43
N GLN A 51 -9.69 -12.08 16.72
CA GLN A 51 -10.87 -11.91 17.56
C GLN A 51 -12.20 -12.01 16.79
N ARG A 52 -12.15 -12.16 15.45
CA ARG A 52 -13.31 -12.24 14.55
C ARG A 52 -14.20 -10.99 14.58
N LYS A 53 -13.57 -9.82 14.70
CA LYS A 53 -14.19 -8.50 14.72
C LYS A 53 -14.29 -7.93 13.30
N TRP A 54 -15.29 -8.39 12.55
CA TRP A 54 -15.36 -8.12 11.10
C TRP A 54 -15.73 -6.69 10.74
N LEU A 55 -16.56 -6.03 11.55
CA LEU A 55 -16.96 -4.63 11.31
C LEU A 55 -15.77 -3.70 11.55
N GLU A 56 -15.06 -3.92 12.65
CA GLU A 56 -13.85 -3.17 12.97
C GLU A 56 -12.74 -3.43 11.96
N LEU A 57 -12.63 -4.66 11.45
CA LEU A 57 -11.67 -5.00 10.40
C LEU A 57 -11.92 -4.20 9.10
N GLU A 58 -13.18 -4.04 8.69
CA GLU A 58 -13.52 -3.26 7.50
C GLU A 58 -13.14 -1.78 7.66
N GLU A 59 -13.46 -1.18 8.80
CA GLU A 59 -13.03 0.18 9.14
C GLU A 59 -11.50 0.31 9.12
N CYS A 60 -10.81 -0.69 9.69
CA CYS A 60 -9.36 -0.74 9.72
C CYS A 60 -8.73 -0.76 8.32
N ILE A 61 -9.31 -1.53 7.39
CA ILE A 61 -8.86 -1.61 5.99
C ILE A 61 -9.10 -0.29 5.27
N ASN A 62 -10.27 0.33 5.46
CA ASN A 62 -10.58 1.63 4.87
C ASN A 62 -9.62 2.73 5.36
N ASN A 63 -9.33 2.77 6.67
CA ASN A 63 -8.35 3.70 7.23
C ASN A 63 -6.94 3.44 6.66
N MET A 64 -6.56 2.18 6.49
CA MET A 64 -5.28 1.81 5.89
C MET A 64 -5.15 2.33 4.45
N GLN A 65 -6.23 2.28 3.66
CA GLN A 65 -6.25 2.83 2.31
C GLN A 65 -6.04 4.35 2.33
N ILE A 66 -6.77 5.07 3.19
CA ILE A 66 -6.62 6.53 3.35
C ILE A 66 -5.18 6.90 3.72
N PHE A 67 -4.58 6.19 4.67
CA PHE A 67 -3.19 6.44 5.07
C PHE A 67 -2.19 6.12 3.96
N SER A 68 -2.43 5.05 3.19
CA SER A 68 -1.61 4.70 2.03
C SER A 68 -1.65 5.79 0.96
N ASP A 69 -2.82 6.30 0.63
CA ASP A 69 -2.99 7.37 -0.36
C ASP A 69 -2.34 8.67 0.11
N ALA A 70 -2.52 9.02 1.39
CA ALA A 70 -1.85 10.17 2.00
C ALA A 70 -0.31 10.03 1.99
N PHE A 71 0.21 8.82 2.24
CA PHE A 71 1.64 8.55 2.17
C PHE A 71 2.19 8.75 0.75
N VAL A 72 1.49 8.24 -0.27
CA VAL A 72 1.89 8.41 -1.69
C VAL A 72 1.94 9.89 -2.09
N ASN A 73 0.95 10.68 -1.64
CA ASN A 73 0.93 12.12 -1.88
C ASN A 73 2.16 12.80 -1.25
N LEU A 74 2.48 12.48 0.02
CA LEU A 74 3.67 13.01 0.67
C LEU A 74 4.97 12.54 0.01
N ASP A 75 5.01 11.30 -0.50
CA ASP A 75 6.18 10.78 -1.22
C ASP A 75 6.44 11.56 -2.51
N THR A 76 5.36 11.87 -3.25
CA THR A 76 5.42 12.72 -4.44
C THR A 76 5.89 14.13 -4.09
N CYS A 77 5.36 14.73 -3.02
CA CYS A 77 5.83 16.03 -2.54
C CYS A 77 7.32 15.99 -2.14
N ARG A 78 7.77 14.93 -1.47
CA ARG A 78 9.18 14.73 -1.10
C ARG A 78 10.07 14.68 -2.33
N GLU A 79 9.68 13.93 -3.36
CA GLU A 79 10.41 13.82 -4.62
C GLU A 79 10.51 15.18 -5.32
N ASN A 80 9.42 15.94 -5.35
CA ASN A 80 9.42 17.29 -5.92
C ASN A 80 10.30 18.27 -5.12
N CYS A 81 10.32 18.18 -3.79
CA CYS A 81 11.15 19.04 -2.95
C CYS A 81 12.65 18.69 -3.06
N ALA A 82 12.99 17.41 -3.12
CA ALA A 82 14.38 16.96 -3.25
C ALA A 82 14.94 17.17 -4.67
N GLY A 83 14.10 17.04 -5.70
CA GLY A 83 14.53 17.10 -7.09
C GLY A 83 15.67 16.11 -7.38
N ASP A 84 16.70 16.57 -8.08
CA ASP A 84 17.88 15.76 -8.39
C ASP A 84 18.94 15.74 -7.27
N ASP A 85 18.80 16.59 -6.24
CA ASP A 85 19.84 16.78 -5.23
C ASP A 85 19.71 15.80 -4.06
N LYS A 86 20.29 14.62 -4.25
CA LYS A 86 20.33 13.56 -3.22
C LYS A 86 21.19 13.94 -2.01
N ASN A 87 22.03 14.98 -2.09
CA ASN A 87 22.89 15.37 -0.97
C ASN A 87 22.11 16.05 0.16
N ILE A 88 20.88 16.52 -0.11
CA ILE A 88 20.00 17.11 0.91
C ILE A 88 19.74 16.12 2.07
N TYR A 89 19.69 14.81 1.79
CA TYR A 89 19.48 13.78 2.81
C TYR A 89 20.69 13.53 3.72
N LEU A 90 21.88 14.04 3.37
CA LEU A 90 23.12 13.88 4.15
C LEU A 90 23.27 14.96 5.24
N SER A 91 22.37 15.94 5.29
CA SER A 91 22.34 16.91 6.37
C SER A 91 22.00 16.20 7.69
N PRO A 92 22.78 16.34 8.77
CA PRO A 92 22.60 15.56 10.01
C PRO A 92 21.20 15.63 10.62
N LYS A 93 20.50 16.76 10.41
CA LYS A 93 19.12 16.98 10.90
C LYS A 93 18.08 16.20 10.10
N ILE A 94 18.31 16.03 8.81
CA ILE A 94 17.39 15.37 7.87
C ILE A 94 17.68 13.87 7.83
N GLU A 95 18.96 13.50 7.89
CA GLU A 95 19.44 12.12 7.86
C GLU A 95 18.77 11.26 8.93
N SER A 96 18.73 11.74 10.19
CA SER A 96 18.12 10.98 11.29
C SER A 96 16.64 10.69 11.07
N VAL A 97 15.89 11.67 10.56
CA VAL A 97 14.45 11.53 10.29
C VAL A 97 14.24 10.62 9.09
N TYR A 98 15.03 10.79 8.03
CA TYR A 98 14.97 9.97 6.83
C TYR A 98 15.26 8.48 7.11
N VAL A 99 16.29 8.19 7.92
CA VAL A 99 16.60 6.82 8.37
C VAL A 99 15.45 6.23 9.17
N SER A 100 14.80 7.03 10.03
CA SER A 100 13.62 6.61 10.80
C SER A 100 12.46 6.23 9.88
N VAL A 101 12.10 7.10 8.93
CA VAL A 101 11.07 6.84 7.91
C VAL A 101 11.36 5.56 7.14
N ARG A 102 12.60 5.39 6.65
CA ARG A 102 13.01 4.19 5.90
C ARG A 102 12.91 2.92 6.74
N THR A 103 13.29 2.99 8.01
CA THR A 103 13.21 1.87 8.95
C THR A 103 11.75 1.47 9.20
N LYS A 104 10.87 2.45 9.45
CA LYS A 104 9.44 2.20 9.66
C LYS A 104 8.75 1.69 8.41
N LEU A 105 9.09 2.23 7.23
CA LEU A 105 8.58 1.73 5.96
C LEU A 105 8.98 0.27 5.74
N SER A 106 10.23 -0.09 6.05
CA SER A 106 10.69 -1.48 5.98
C SER A 106 9.89 -2.39 6.93
N LYS A 107 9.62 -1.93 8.17
CA LYS A 107 8.79 -2.66 9.13
C LYS A 107 7.36 -2.85 8.59
N SER A 108 6.73 -1.79 8.09
CA SER A 108 5.38 -1.85 7.54
C SER A 108 5.28 -2.78 6.33
N LYS A 109 6.32 -2.85 5.48
CA LYS A 109 6.39 -3.82 4.39
C LYS A 109 6.45 -5.28 4.88
N ILE A 110 7.19 -5.54 5.95
CA ILE A 110 7.29 -6.88 6.55
C ILE A 110 5.92 -7.29 7.12
N GLU A 111 5.29 -6.41 7.89
CA GLU A 111 3.96 -6.65 8.46
C GLU A 111 2.91 -6.89 7.37
N ASN A 112 2.90 -6.05 6.32
CA ASN A 112 1.96 -6.22 5.22
C ASN A 112 2.17 -7.55 4.47
N LYS A 113 3.44 -7.96 4.30
CA LYS A 113 3.76 -9.25 3.70
C LYS A 113 3.26 -10.42 4.57
N ALA A 114 3.39 -10.32 5.89
CA ALA A 114 2.87 -11.32 6.81
C ALA A 114 1.34 -11.42 6.72
N LEU A 115 0.62 -10.29 6.70
CA LEU A 115 -0.83 -10.24 6.52
C LEU A 115 -1.26 -10.84 5.17
N ALA A 116 -0.58 -10.49 4.08
CA ALA A 116 -0.87 -11.05 2.75
C ALA A 116 -0.69 -12.57 2.72
N THR A 117 0.39 -13.08 3.30
CA THR A 117 0.67 -14.53 3.40
C THR A 117 -0.42 -15.24 4.22
N TYR A 118 -0.87 -14.62 5.31
CA TYR A 118 -1.97 -15.15 6.13
C TYR A 118 -3.29 -15.25 5.34
N VAL A 119 -3.64 -14.18 4.60
CA VAL A 119 -4.86 -14.16 3.77
C VAL A 119 -4.79 -15.22 2.66
N GLU A 120 -3.65 -15.33 1.97
CA GLU A 120 -3.42 -16.33 0.92
C GLU A 120 -3.57 -17.75 1.48
N SER A 121 -2.89 -18.06 2.58
CA SER A 121 -2.96 -19.38 3.24
C SER A 121 -4.38 -19.72 3.69
N THR A 122 -5.12 -18.73 4.22
CA THR A 122 -6.50 -18.92 4.67
C THR A 122 -7.44 -19.17 3.49
N LYS A 123 -7.26 -18.42 2.40
CA LYS A 123 -8.02 -18.60 1.15
C LYS A 123 -7.80 -19.99 0.56
N ASP A 124 -6.56 -20.44 0.49
CA ASP A 124 -6.22 -21.77 -0.03
C ASP A 124 -6.81 -22.89 0.82
N PHE A 125 -6.77 -22.74 2.14
CA PHE A 125 -7.42 -23.68 3.06
C PHE A 125 -8.93 -23.75 2.82
N ILE A 126 -9.61 -22.60 2.75
CA ILE A 126 -11.06 -22.55 2.51
C ILE A 126 -11.41 -23.19 1.15
N ASN A 127 -10.66 -22.87 0.10
CA ASN A 127 -10.85 -23.46 -1.22
C ASN A 127 -10.66 -24.98 -1.19
N GLY A 128 -9.61 -25.48 -0.52
CA GLY A 128 -9.39 -26.91 -0.38
C GLY A 128 -10.49 -27.63 0.40
N VAL A 129 -11.02 -27.01 1.46
CA VAL A 129 -12.17 -27.53 2.20
C VAL A 129 -13.42 -27.54 1.31
N LEU A 130 -13.68 -26.46 0.57
CA LEU A 130 -14.82 -26.39 -0.35
C LEU A 130 -14.71 -27.44 -1.46
N ASP A 131 -13.53 -27.61 -2.07
CA ASP A 131 -13.31 -28.60 -3.13
C ASP A 131 -13.50 -30.05 -2.63
N THR A 132 -13.16 -30.30 -1.35
CA THR A 132 -13.28 -31.63 -0.74
C THR A 132 -14.71 -31.92 -0.27
N CYS A 133 -15.36 -30.94 0.37
CA CYS A 133 -16.65 -31.12 1.03
C CYS A 133 -17.84 -30.80 0.12
N VAL A 134 -17.65 -30.00 -0.93
CA VAL A 134 -18.65 -29.78 -1.97
C VAL A 134 -18.39 -30.81 -3.06
N PRO A 135 -19.10 -31.95 -3.09
CA PRO A 135 -19.00 -32.84 -4.23
C PRO A 135 -19.32 -32.01 -5.48
N GLN A 136 -18.46 -32.05 -6.49
CA GLN A 136 -18.81 -31.53 -7.80
C GLN A 136 -20.11 -32.24 -8.20
N GLN A 137 -21.25 -31.57 -8.02
CA GLN A 137 -22.59 -32.08 -8.32
C GLN A 137 -22.77 -32.15 -9.85
N ARG A 138 -21.93 -32.94 -10.50
CA ARG A 138 -22.18 -33.44 -11.84
C ARG A 138 -22.49 -34.90 -11.66
N ASN A 139 -23.78 -35.22 -11.66
CA ASN A 139 -24.26 -36.59 -11.76
C ASN A 139 -23.59 -37.22 -12.99
N VAL A 140 -22.63 -38.11 -12.78
CA VAL A 140 -21.97 -38.85 -13.86
C VAL A 140 -23.00 -39.84 -14.38
N ARG A 141 -23.63 -39.52 -15.51
CA ARG A 141 -24.53 -40.45 -16.19
C ARG A 141 -23.67 -41.44 -16.99
N TYR A 142 -23.89 -42.74 -16.76
CA TYR A 142 -23.27 -43.80 -17.54
C TYR A 142 -24.25 -44.27 -18.62
N ASN A 143 -23.74 -44.58 -19.82
CA ASN A 143 -24.55 -45.32 -20.79
C ASN A 143 -24.67 -46.79 -20.37
N LYS A 144 -25.56 -47.53 -21.05
CA LYS A 144 -25.74 -48.98 -20.88
C LYS A 144 -24.48 -49.85 -21.11
N TYR A 145 -23.40 -49.27 -21.63
CA TYR A 145 -22.10 -49.90 -21.85
C TYR A 145 -21.03 -49.42 -20.85
N GLY A 146 -21.41 -48.70 -19.80
CA GLY A 146 -20.50 -48.22 -18.76
C GLY A 146 -19.62 -47.02 -19.13
N LYS A 147 -19.87 -46.36 -20.26
CA LYS A 147 -19.12 -45.14 -20.67
C LYS A 147 -19.74 -43.89 -20.04
N ILE A 148 -18.90 -43.01 -19.51
CA ILE A 148 -19.29 -41.70 -18.99
C ILE A 148 -19.90 -40.87 -20.13
N VAL A 149 -21.16 -40.48 -19.97
CA VAL A 149 -21.89 -39.57 -20.86
C VAL A 149 -22.01 -38.23 -20.16
N ARG A 150 -21.32 -37.22 -20.70
CA ARG A 150 -21.56 -35.83 -20.29
C ARG A 150 -22.92 -35.43 -20.87
N PRO A 151 -23.88 -34.93 -20.08
CA PRO A 151 -25.08 -34.35 -20.65
C PRO A 151 -24.64 -33.24 -21.60
N ALA A 152 -25.03 -33.33 -22.87
CA ALA A 152 -24.85 -32.22 -23.80
C ALA A 152 -25.61 -31.01 -23.23
N ALA A 153 -25.02 -29.82 -23.32
CA ALA A 153 -25.69 -28.61 -22.89
C ALA A 153 -26.97 -28.45 -23.72
N GLU A 154 -28.13 -28.73 -23.14
CA GLU A 154 -29.40 -28.42 -23.76
C GLU A 154 -29.54 -26.90 -23.76
N SER A 155 -29.45 -26.32 -24.96
CA SER A 155 -29.74 -24.90 -25.19
C SER A 155 -31.22 -24.67 -24.90
N VAL A 156 -31.53 -24.06 -23.76
CA VAL A 156 -32.89 -23.62 -23.45
C VAL A 156 -33.17 -22.36 -24.26
N VAL A 157 -33.83 -22.51 -25.41
CA VAL A 157 -34.42 -21.37 -26.12
C VAL A 157 -35.79 -21.12 -25.48
N LEU A 158 -35.93 -19.99 -24.79
CA LEU A 158 -37.22 -19.52 -24.26
C LEU A 158 -38.03 -18.94 -25.42
N ASP A 159 -38.96 -19.70 -25.98
CA ASP A 159 -40.01 -19.11 -26.82
C ASP A 159 -40.99 -18.36 -25.91
N THR A 160 -40.88 -17.04 -25.89
CA THR A 160 -41.93 -16.18 -25.34
C THR A 160 -43.14 -16.23 -26.27
N VAL A 161 -44.15 -16.99 -25.87
CA VAL A 161 -45.48 -16.93 -26.52
C VAL A 161 -46.17 -15.66 -26.01
N MET A 162 -46.52 -14.79 -26.95
CA MET A 162 -47.28 -13.55 -26.77
C MET A 162 -48.77 -13.84 -26.57
#